data_AF-A0A4V3ETP7-F1
#
_entry.id   AF-A0A4V3ETP7-F1
#
_cell.length_a   1.000
_cell.length_b   1.000
_cell.length_c   1.000
_cell.angle_alpha   90.00
_cell.angle_beta   90.00
_cell.angle_gamma   90.00
#
_symmetry.space_group_name_H-M   'P 1'
#
loop_
_entity.id
_entity.type
_entity.pdbx_description
1 polymer ?
#
loop_
_entity_poly.entity_id
_entity_poly.type
_entity_poly.pdbx_seq_one_letter_code
_entity_poly.pdbx_strand_id
1 'polypeptide(L)'
;MKNISRKIIGVILTIIITSFFSPIFEKIENPFLGFFVLFIAIYISYKLGFKLANKLFKYNKIKDIKIEINNNENINFENKPEKIINNPNYSLEAFDEFVVLDFETTGLNPSTDKIIEVSILKYKNGVLIDEFQTLINPLIKIPPEITRITGISNNMVKDKPTIKEVLPLLIDFIGDLPIVAHNAPFDAKFLKYAVLYNLGEDMITNKFIDTVKVARKIYPNLPNHKLTTIKEYLDINLNSHRAHDDTLVTAQIYLDYIKFDKTLPKQKKEPSKPKIEPSSFSELDFPPMFQNEKPGYYQGKHYTDYVDLVKELKRAGEYDKAEKLLLCLVEAVESESKKENWGVAPWYYEQLAIIYRKQKNLSKEIEILERYSQQKKGPGGPNPKLLERLESVQRKLEIN
;
A
#
# COMPACT_ATOMS: atom_id res chain seq x y z
N MET A 1 7.34 34.92 8.84
CA MET A 1 6.84 34.07 9.96
C MET A 1 6.96 32.60 9.56
N LYS A 2 8.18 32.04 9.58
CA LYS A 2 8.40 30.61 9.28
C LYS A 2 8.47 29.86 10.61
N ASN A 3 7.75 28.74 10.70
CA ASN A 3 7.75 27.74 11.79
C ASN A 3 6.90 28.02 13.05
N ILE A 4 5.63 28.41 12.89
CA ILE A 4 4.64 28.19 13.97
C ILE A 4 3.99 26.83 13.73
N SER A 5 4.11 25.91 14.70
CA SER A 5 3.59 24.54 14.55
C SER A 5 2.05 24.50 14.57
N ARG A 6 1.46 23.48 13.92
CA ARG A 6 -0.01 23.23 13.90
C ARG A 6 -0.62 23.24 15.31
N LYS A 7 0.08 22.68 16.29
CA LYS A 7 -0.34 22.64 17.69
C LYS A 7 -0.44 24.04 18.28
N ILE A 8 0.50 24.93 17.99
CA ILE A 8 0.51 26.31 18.51
C ILE A 8 -0.65 27.12 17.93
N ILE A 9 -0.92 27.01 16.62
CA ILE A 9 -2.07 27.70 15.99
C ILE A 9 -3.40 27.17 16.53
N GLY A 10 -3.52 25.85 16.72
CA GLY A 10 -4.70 25.24 17.34
C GLY A 10 -4.96 25.78 18.74
N VAL A 11 -3.92 25.92 19.57
CA VAL A 11 -4.01 26.51 20.92
C VAL A 11 -4.41 27.99 20.85
N ILE A 12 -3.81 28.79 19.97
CA ILE A 12 -4.15 30.21 19.81
C ILE A 12 -5.63 30.38 19.38
N LEU A 13 -6.08 29.60 18.39
CA LEU A 13 -7.47 29.62 17.95
C LEU A 13 -8.44 29.17 19.06
N THR A 14 -8.03 28.19 19.87
CA THR A 14 -8.81 27.75 21.03
C THR A 14 -9.02 28.91 22.01
N ILE A 15 -7.95 29.63 22.36
CA ILE A 15 -7.98 30.78 23.27
C ILE A 15 -8.89 31.89 22.71
N ILE A 16 -8.75 32.20 21.42
CA ILE A 16 -9.60 33.19 20.74
C ILE A 16 -11.08 32.77 20.81
N ILE A 17 -11.41 31.53 20.45
CA ILE A 17 -12.80 31.04 20.47
C ILE A 17 -13.36 31.07 21.89
N THR A 18 -12.59 30.64 22.90
CA THR A 18 -13.04 30.68 24.29
C THR A 18 -13.31 32.10 24.80
N SER A 19 -12.57 33.11 24.32
CA SER A 19 -12.77 34.51 24.73
C SER A 19 -14.13 35.08 24.33
N PHE A 20 -14.74 34.56 23.24
CA PHE A 20 -16.11 34.95 22.83
C PHE A 20 -17.19 34.48 23.80
N PHE A 21 -16.91 33.44 24.59
CA PHE A 21 -17.85 32.94 25.59
C PHE A 21 -17.68 33.61 26.95
N SER A 22 -16.63 34.42 27.16
CA SER A 22 -16.35 35.14 28.42
C SER A 22 -17.58 35.87 29.01
N PRO A 23 -18.37 36.64 28.22
CA PRO A 23 -19.52 37.39 28.75
C PRO A 23 -20.69 36.51 29.20
N ILE A 24 -20.74 35.25 28.75
CA ILE A 24 -21.79 34.30 29.10
C ILE A 24 -21.53 33.72 30.49
N PHE A 25 -20.26 33.52 30.85
CA PHE A 25 -19.87 32.95 32.14
C PHE A 25 -20.10 33.92 33.31
N GLU A 26 -19.97 35.23 33.08
CA GLU A 26 -20.25 36.27 34.09
C GLU A 26 -21.71 36.31 34.55
N LYS A 27 -22.63 35.67 33.80
CA LYS A 27 -24.06 35.62 34.12
C LYS A 27 -24.50 34.35 34.84
N ILE A 28 -23.58 33.42 35.10
CA ILE A 28 -23.90 32.15 35.77
C ILE A 28 -23.67 32.30 37.28
N GLU A 29 -24.77 32.41 38.05
CA GLU A 29 -24.71 32.59 39.51
C GLU A 29 -24.19 31.34 40.25
N ASN A 30 -24.39 30.15 39.70
CA ASN A 30 -23.93 28.90 40.32
C ASN A 30 -22.49 28.57 39.87
N PRO A 31 -21.51 28.56 40.80
CA PRO A 31 -20.10 28.37 40.45
C PRO A 31 -19.80 26.98 39.87
N PHE A 32 -20.44 25.91 40.36
CA PHE A 32 -20.24 24.55 39.84
C PHE A 32 -20.76 24.40 38.42
N LEU A 33 -21.93 24.97 38.13
CA LEU A 33 -22.48 25.00 36.78
C LEU A 33 -21.61 25.85 35.85
N GLY A 34 -21.10 26.98 36.35
CA GLY A 34 -20.14 27.82 35.63
C GLY A 34 -18.88 27.06 35.22
N PHE A 35 -18.27 26.30 36.15
CA PHE A 35 -17.10 25.46 35.86
C PHE A 35 -17.41 24.35 34.84
N PHE A 36 -18.56 23.70 34.94
CA PHE A 36 -18.95 22.63 34.03
C PHE A 36 -19.17 23.15 32.59
N VAL A 37 -19.87 24.28 32.45
CA VAL A 37 -20.11 24.93 31.15
C VAL A 37 -18.81 25.47 30.56
N LEU A 38 -17.90 26.01 31.38
CA LEU A 38 -16.57 26.44 30.95
C LEU A 38 -15.73 25.26 30.43
N PHE A 39 -15.75 24.12 31.12
CA PHE A 39 -15.02 22.93 30.70
C PHE A 39 -15.51 22.39 29.35
N ILE A 40 -16.82 22.32 29.15
CA ILE A 40 -17.42 21.92 27.87
C ILE A 40 -17.07 22.93 26.77
N ALA A 41 -17.15 24.24 27.05
CA ALA A 41 -16.80 25.28 26.10
C ALA A 41 -15.32 25.22 25.69
N ILE A 42 -14.40 25.01 26.64
CA ILE A 42 -12.97 24.81 26.35
C ILE A 42 -12.76 23.56 25.50
N TYR A 43 -13.42 22.45 25.82
CA TYR A 43 -13.30 21.20 25.05
C TYR A 43 -13.81 21.33 23.61
N ILE A 44 -14.98 21.95 23.43
CA ILE A 44 -15.56 22.21 22.09
C ILE A 44 -14.66 23.19 21.32
N SER A 45 -14.22 24.27 21.97
CA SER A 45 -13.32 25.27 21.37
C SER A 45 -11.97 24.67 20.98
N TYR A 46 -11.44 23.74 21.78
CA TYR A 46 -10.23 23.00 21.47
C TYR A 46 -10.41 22.13 20.23
N LYS A 47 -11.49 21.35 20.17
CA LYS A 47 -11.81 20.49 19.02
C LYS A 47 -12.02 21.32 17.75
N LEU A 48 -12.69 22.47 17.86
CA LEU A 48 -12.98 23.37 16.76
C LEU A 48 -11.73 24.13 16.29
N GLY A 49 -10.94 24.67 17.22
CA GLY A 49 -9.68 25.36 16.95
C GLY A 49 -8.66 24.45 16.26
N PHE A 50 -8.56 23.19 16.68
CA PHE A 50 -7.71 22.20 16.01
C PHE A 50 -8.22 21.83 14.61
N LYS A 51 -9.54 21.67 14.44
CA LYS A 51 -10.18 21.44 13.13
C LYS A 51 -9.94 22.60 12.16
N LEU A 52 -10.04 23.85 12.64
CA LEU A 52 -9.73 25.05 11.86
C LEU A 52 -8.23 25.16 11.54
N ALA A 53 -7.36 24.91 12.52
CA ALA A 53 -5.90 24.90 12.29
C ALA A 53 -5.51 23.90 11.20
N ASN A 54 -6.12 22.70 11.21
CA ASN A 54 -5.94 21.70 10.16
C ASN A 54 -6.44 22.20 8.80
N LYS A 55 -7.62 22.85 8.75
CA LYS A 55 -8.17 23.43 7.51
C LYS A 55 -7.30 24.56 6.95
N LEU A 56 -6.75 25.43 7.82
CA LEU A 56 -5.87 26.54 7.45
C LEU A 56 -4.50 26.04 6.96
N PHE A 57 -3.91 25.04 7.64
CA PHE A 57 -2.69 24.41 7.16
C PHE A 57 -2.89 23.69 5.83
N LYS A 58 -4.04 23.04 5.64
CA LYS A 58 -4.44 22.41 4.38
C LYS A 58 -4.56 23.46 3.26
N TYR A 59 -5.21 24.59 3.52
CA TYR A 59 -5.32 25.69 2.57
C TYR A 59 -3.97 26.31 2.20
N ASN A 60 -3.10 26.58 3.18
CA ASN A 60 -1.76 27.13 2.92
C ASN A 60 -0.87 26.14 2.16
N LYS A 61 -0.89 24.85 2.50
CA LYS A 61 -0.16 23.82 1.75
C LYS A 61 -0.66 23.73 0.30
N ILE A 62 -1.97 23.84 0.06
CA ILE A 62 -2.55 23.90 -1.29
C ILE A 62 -2.10 25.16 -2.04
N LYS A 63 -2.00 26.30 -1.36
CA LYS A 63 -1.53 27.56 -1.96
C LYS A 63 -0.05 27.49 -2.32
N ASP A 64 0.78 26.91 -1.45
CA ASP A 64 2.21 26.70 -1.70
C ASP A 64 2.42 25.75 -2.89
N ILE A 65 1.67 24.65 -2.96
CA ILE A 65 1.66 23.72 -4.10
C ILE A 65 1.20 24.42 -5.40
N LYS A 66 0.18 25.30 -5.35
CA LYS A 66 -0.26 26.07 -6.53
C LYS A 66 0.82 27.04 -7.02
N ILE A 67 1.56 27.69 -6.10
CA ILE A 67 2.67 28.59 -6.45
C ILE A 67 3.82 27.79 -7.09
N GLU A 68 4.13 26.61 -6.56
CA GLU A 68 5.20 25.74 -7.07
C GLU A 68 4.86 25.14 -8.45
N ILE A 69 3.58 24.83 -8.71
CA ILE A 69 3.10 24.38 -10.03
C ILE A 69 3.17 25.51 -11.07
N ASN A 70 2.70 26.72 -10.72
CA ASN A 70 2.70 27.86 -11.65
C ASN A 70 4.12 28.33 -12.01
N ASN A 71 5.08 28.15 -11.10
CA ASN A 71 6.49 28.50 -11.37
C ASN A 71 7.23 27.46 -12.24
N ASN A 72 6.67 26.26 -12.41
CA ASN A 72 7.29 25.14 -13.14
C ASN A 72 6.76 24.97 -14.58
N GLU A 73 5.99 25.92 -15.12
CA GLU A 73 5.43 25.82 -16.48
C GLU A 73 6.45 26.01 -17.62
N ASN A 74 7.74 26.20 -17.33
CA ASN A 74 8.82 26.29 -18.33
C ASN A 74 9.89 25.19 -18.14
N ILE A 75 9.50 23.91 -18.14
CA ILE A 75 10.46 22.80 -18.20
C ILE A 75 10.25 22.05 -19.51
N ASN A 76 11.25 22.17 -20.39
CA ASN A 76 11.35 21.49 -21.67
C ASN A 76 11.45 19.96 -21.43
N PHE A 77 10.47 19.19 -21.88
CA PHE A 77 10.38 17.74 -21.66
C PHE A 77 11.09 16.96 -22.76
N GLU A 78 12.42 16.87 -22.73
CA GLU A 78 13.16 16.05 -23.70
C GLU A 78 13.87 14.81 -23.15
N ASN A 79 13.90 14.56 -21.83
CA ASN A 79 14.39 13.28 -21.30
C ASN A 79 13.75 12.98 -19.93
N LYS A 80 12.75 12.08 -19.87
CA LYS A 80 12.16 11.59 -18.60
C LYS A 80 12.54 10.12 -18.39
N PRO A 81 13.04 9.71 -17.21
CA PRO A 81 13.21 8.30 -16.88
C PRO A 81 11.83 7.60 -16.94
N GLU A 82 11.80 6.36 -17.46
CA GLU A 82 10.58 5.55 -17.56
C GLU A 82 9.84 5.51 -16.21
N LYS A 83 8.58 5.92 -16.21
CA LYS A 83 7.72 5.94 -15.02
C LYS A 83 7.32 4.50 -14.65
N ILE A 84 8.01 3.90 -13.68
CA ILE A 84 7.74 2.51 -13.23
C ILE A 84 6.64 2.50 -12.16
N ILE A 85 5.59 1.70 -12.35
CA ILE A 85 4.58 1.40 -11.32
C ILE A 85 5.03 0.16 -10.53
N ASN A 86 5.16 0.29 -9.21
CA ASN A 86 5.55 -0.84 -8.36
C ASN A 86 4.37 -1.79 -8.16
N ASN A 87 4.64 -3.10 -8.12
CA ASN A 87 3.60 -4.09 -7.79
C ASN A 87 2.96 -3.77 -6.41
N PRO A 88 1.63 -3.87 -6.26
CA PRO A 88 0.99 -3.67 -4.97
C PRO A 88 1.47 -4.69 -3.93
N ASN A 89 1.67 -4.22 -2.70
CA ASN A 89 2.10 -5.04 -1.57
C ASN A 89 0.90 -5.75 -0.94
N TYR A 90 0.54 -6.94 -1.41
CA TYR A 90 -0.63 -7.66 -0.87
C TYR A 90 -0.34 -8.34 0.47
N SER A 91 -1.31 -8.32 1.37
CA SER A 91 -1.27 -9.02 2.66
C SER A 91 -2.58 -9.77 2.93
N LEU A 92 -2.48 -10.82 3.74
CA LEU A 92 -3.62 -11.50 4.37
C LEU A 92 -3.58 -11.35 5.89
N GLU A 93 -2.73 -10.48 6.44
CA GLU A 93 -2.74 -10.17 7.87
C GLU A 93 -4.01 -9.39 8.23
N ALA A 94 -4.58 -9.68 9.40
CA ALA A 94 -5.66 -8.91 9.99
C ALA A 94 -5.11 -7.68 10.72
N PHE A 95 -5.69 -6.51 10.47
CA PHE A 95 -5.33 -5.24 11.10
C PHE A 95 -6.55 -4.62 11.78
N ASP A 96 -6.40 -4.12 13.00
CA ASP A 96 -7.48 -3.45 13.71
C ASP A 96 -7.66 -1.97 13.27
N GLU A 97 -6.69 -1.38 12.58
CA GLU A 97 -6.77 -0.05 11.95
C GLU A 97 -6.50 -0.17 10.44
N PHE A 98 -7.45 0.29 9.64
CA PHE A 98 -7.40 0.17 8.17
C PHE A 98 -8.29 1.19 7.49
N VAL A 99 -8.10 1.36 6.18
CA VAL A 99 -9.04 2.06 5.30
C VAL A 99 -9.64 1.09 4.30
N VAL A 100 -10.89 1.31 3.92
CA VAL A 100 -11.59 0.57 2.87
C VAL A 100 -11.80 1.51 1.71
N LEU A 101 -11.38 1.13 0.52
CA LEU A 101 -11.37 1.96 -0.68
C LEU A 101 -12.15 1.28 -1.80
N ASP A 102 -12.94 2.08 -2.51
CA ASP A 102 -13.62 1.69 -3.73
C ASP A 102 -13.63 2.86 -4.73
N PHE A 103 -13.38 2.56 -6.01
CA PHE A 103 -13.46 3.52 -7.10
C PHE A 103 -14.49 3.11 -8.15
N GLU A 104 -15.20 4.11 -8.66
CA GLU A 104 -15.87 4.00 -9.96
C GLU A 104 -15.01 4.66 -11.03
N THR A 105 -15.01 4.08 -12.22
CA THR A 105 -14.13 4.53 -13.33
C THR A 105 -14.86 4.53 -14.67
N THR A 106 -14.27 5.18 -15.68
CA THR A 106 -14.79 5.16 -17.06
C THR A 106 -14.46 3.89 -17.83
N GLY A 107 -13.83 2.89 -17.20
CA GLY A 107 -13.36 1.67 -17.83
C GLY A 107 -12.30 0.95 -16.98
N LEU A 108 -11.66 -0.07 -17.53
CA LEU A 108 -10.83 -1.01 -16.76
C LEU A 108 -9.32 -0.72 -16.80
N ASN A 109 -8.88 0.15 -17.71
CA ASN A 109 -7.46 0.40 -17.93
C ASN A 109 -7.06 1.77 -17.36
N PRO A 110 -6.29 1.83 -16.27
CA PRO A 110 -5.92 3.10 -15.64
C PRO A 110 -5.10 4.03 -16.56
N SER A 111 -4.50 3.50 -17.64
CA SER A 111 -3.77 4.35 -18.59
C SER A 111 -4.64 5.17 -19.52
N THR A 112 -5.83 4.70 -19.80
CA THR A 112 -6.78 5.35 -20.72
C THR A 112 -8.02 5.86 -20.00
N ASP A 113 -8.45 5.17 -18.94
CA ASP A 113 -9.67 5.44 -18.20
C ASP A 113 -9.43 6.37 -17.00
N LYS A 114 -10.52 6.95 -16.49
CA LYS A 114 -10.50 7.96 -15.43
C LYS A 114 -11.38 7.55 -14.26
N ILE A 115 -10.94 7.90 -13.05
CA ILE A 115 -11.72 7.76 -11.81
C ILE A 115 -12.84 8.82 -11.84
N ILE A 116 -14.08 8.40 -11.55
CA ILE A 116 -15.29 9.24 -11.56
C ILE A 116 -16.00 9.28 -10.21
N GLU A 117 -15.69 8.37 -9.29
CA GLU A 117 -16.08 8.42 -7.89
C GLU A 117 -14.98 7.79 -7.04
N VAL A 118 -14.81 8.30 -5.82
CA VAL A 118 -14.08 7.62 -4.76
C VAL A 118 -14.96 7.55 -3.52
N SER A 119 -14.97 6.38 -2.90
CA SER A 119 -15.46 6.17 -1.55
C SER A 119 -14.34 5.55 -0.70
N ILE A 120 -14.08 6.14 0.46
CA ILE A 120 -13.09 5.63 1.40
C ILE A 120 -13.59 5.76 2.85
N LEU A 121 -13.50 4.66 3.59
CA LEU A 121 -13.91 4.56 4.99
C LEU A 121 -12.70 4.23 5.86
N LYS A 122 -12.60 4.82 7.05
CA LYS A 122 -11.52 4.56 8.01
C LYS A 122 -12.06 3.89 9.25
N TYR A 123 -11.48 2.74 9.58
CA TYR A 123 -11.86 1.97 10.75
C TYR A 123 -10.73 1.90 11.77
N LYS A 124 -11.12 1.89 13.04
CA LYS A 124 -10.24 1.62 14.18
C LYS A 124 -10.96 0.76 15.20
N ASN A 125 -10.37 -0.38 15.53
CA ASN A 125 -10.92 -1.36 16.48
C ASN A 125 -12.36 -1.77 16.14
N GLY A 126 -12.65 -1.94 14.85
CA GLY A 126 -13.97 -2.32 14.36
C GLY A 126 -15.00 -1.19 14.32
N VAL A 127 -14.63 0.04 14.67
CA VAL A 127 -15.52 1.21 14.63
C VAL A 127 -15.15 2.09 13.43
N LEU A 128 -16.15 2.55 12.68
CA LEU A 128 -15.99 3.57 11.63
C LEU A 128 -15.67 4.92 12.31
N ILE A 129 -14.51 5.49 12.04
CA ILE A 129 -14.02 6.72 12.68
C ILE A 129 -13.94 7.92 11.74
N ASP A 130 -13.92 7.70 10.43
CA ASP A 130 -13.87 8.76 9.42
C ASP A 130 -14.34 8.21 8.06
N GLU A 131 -14.88 9.07 7.21
CA GLU A 131 -15.35 8.73 5.87
C GLU A 131 -15.11 9.88 4.89
N PHE A 132 -14.80 9.55 3.64
CA PHE A 132 -14.66 10.51 2.57
C PHE A 132 -15.24 9.94 1.27
N GLN A 133 -16.17 10.67 0.68
CA GLN A 133 -16.76 10.31 -0.60
C GLN A 133 -16.85 11.54 -1.48
N THR A 134 -16.50 11.40 -2.76
CA THR A 134 -16.75 12.45 -3.76
C THR A 134 -16.85 11.87 -5.16
N LEU A 135 -17.76 12.43 -5.96
CA LEU A 135 -17.69 12.34 -7.41
C LEU A 135 -16.49 13.14 -7.91
N ILE A 136 -15.94 12.72 -9.04
CA ILE A 136 -14.75 13.29 -9.66
C ILE A 136 -15.06 13.64 -11.11
N ASN A 137 -14.69 14.85 -11.53
CA ASN A 137 -14.74 15.23 -12.94
C ASN A 137 -13.57 14.55 -13.69
N PRO A 138 -13.84 13.63 -14.63
CA PRO A 138 -12.78 12.91 -15.33
C PRO A 138 -12.16 13.72 -16.48
N LEU A 139 -12.68 14.91 -16.79
CA LEU A 139 -12.29 15.76 -17.92
C LEU A 139 -12.45 15.09 -19.30
N ILE A 140 -13.20 13.99 -19.35
CA ILE A 140 -13.58 13.27 -20.56
C ILE A 140 -15.07 12.91 -20.49
N LYS A 141 -15.67 12.55 -21.63
CA LYS A 141 -17.05 12.07 -21.63
C LYS A 141 -17.12 10.65 -21.06
N ILE A 142 -17.98 10.45 -20.06
CA ILE A 142 -18.30 9.12 -19.52
C ILE A 142 -19.08 8.34 -20.59
N PRO A 143 -18.64 7.14 -20.99
CA PRO A 143 -19.37 6.30 -21.95
C PRO A 143 -20.77 5.92 -21.43
N PRO A 144 -21.80 5.85 -22.31
CA PRO A 144 -23.17 5.50 -21.88
C PRO A 144 -23.28 4.15 -21.17
N GLU A 145 -22.44 3.18 -21.56
CA GLU A 145 -22.39 1.86 -20.90
C GLU A 145 -21.94 1.98 -19.44
N ILE A 146 -20.90 2.79 -19.17
CA ILE A 146 -20.45 3.05 -17.79
C ILE A 146 -21.54 3.75 -16.99
N THR A 147 -22.20 4.76 -17.56
CA THR A 147 -23.34 5.40 -16.88
C THR A 147 -24.45 4.40 -16.54
N ARG A 148 -24.68 3.37 -17.37
CA ARG A 148 -25.66 2.31 -17.09
C ARG A 148 -25.22 1.41 -15.94
N ILE A 149 -23.91 1.14 -15.81
CA ILE A 149 -23.34 0.28 -14.76
C ILE A 149 -23.30 1.03 -13.43
N THR A 150 -22.75 2.24 -13.41
CA THR A 150 -22.44 2.99 -12.18
C THR A 150 -23.53 3.97 -11.78
N GLY A 151 -24.45 4.30 -12.70
CA GLY A 151 -25.44 5.37 -12.52
C GLY A 151 -24.86 6.79 -12.59
N ILE A 152 -23.55 6.95 -12.82
CA ILE A 152 -22.88 8.25 -12.83
C ILE A 152 -22.95 8.86 -14.24
N SER A 153 -23.66 9.97 -14.35
CA SER A 153 -23.80 10.71 -15.62
C SER A 153 -22.80 11.85 -15.74
N ASN A 154 -22.53 12.27 -16.99
CA ASN A 154 -21.71 13.45 -17.30
C ASN A 154 -22.20 14.72 -16.57
N ASN A 155 -23.52 14.88 -16.40
CA ASN A 155 -24.10 16.02 -15.70
C ASN A 155 -23.81 16.02 -14.19
N MET A 156 -23.62 14.85 -13.57
CA MET A 156 -23.32 14.74 -12.14
C MET A 156 -21.88 15.12 -11.83
N VAL A 157 -20.97 14.91 -12.77
CA VAL A 157 -19.51 15.09 -12.57
C VAL A 157 -18.98 16.42 -13.12
N LYS A 158 -19.71 17.12 -14.00
CA LYS A 158 -19.19 18.31 -14.71
C LYS A 158 -18.63 19.41 -13.80
N ASP A 159 -19.26 19.64 -12.63
CA ASP A 159 -18.88 20.69 -11.69
C ASP A 159 -18.15 20.12 -10.46
N LYS A 160 -17.71 18.86 -10.52
CA LYS A 160 -17.02 18.16 -9.42
C LYS A 160 -15.51 18.40 -9.49
N PRO A 161 -14.79 18.25 -8.35
CA PRO A 161 -13.34 18.36 -8.36
C PRO A 161 -12.70 17.31 -9.28
N THR A 162 -11.56 17.65 -9.87
CA THR A 162 -10.77 16.74 -10.68
C THR A 162 -9.96 15.78 -9.79
N ILE A 163 -9.46 14.68 -10.37
CA ILE A 163 -8.60 13.75 -9.63
C ILE A 163 -7.35 14.44 -9.07
N LYS A 164 -6.80 15.45 -9.77
CA LYS A 164 -5.64 16.23 -9.31
C LYS A 164 -5.93 16.97 -8.00
N GLU A 165 -7.17 17.40 -7.79
CA GLU A 165 -7.60 18.10 -6.57
C GLU A 165 -7.95 17.12 -5.44
N VAL A 166 -8.51 15.96 -5.77
CA VAL A 166 -8.95 14.94 -4.80
C VAL A 166 -7.78 14.11 -4.29
N LEU A 167 -6.82 13.77 -5.15
CA LEU A 167 -5.76 12.80 -4.85
C LEU A 167 -4.90 13.16 -3.63
N PRO A 168 -4.46 14.43 -3.42
CA PRO A 168 -3.73 14.79 -2.21
C PRO A 168 -4.55 14.58 -0.93
N LEU A 169 -5.88 14.75 -0.99
CA LEU A 169 -6.78 14.52 0.14
C LEU A 169 -6.92 13.03 0.42
N LEU A 170 -7.04 12.24 -0.64
CA LEU A 170 -7.14 10.79 -0.56
C LEU A 170 -5.88 10.17 0.05
N ILE A 171 -4.70 10.58 -0.39
CA ILE A 171 -3.42 10.09 0.16
C ILE A 171 -3.27 10.47 1.63
N ASP A 172 -3.62 11.70 2.01
CA ASP A 172 -3.58 12.15 3.41
C ASP A 172 -4.59 11.37 4.27
N PHE A 173 -5.77 11.04 3.71
CA PHE A 173 -6.76 10.21 4.37
C PHE A 173 -6.26 8.77 4.59
N ILE A 174 -5.61 8.18 3.59
CA ILE A 174 -5.03 6.83 3.64
C ILE A 174 -3.86 6.77 4.64
N GLY A 175 -2.93 7.72 4.58
CA GLY A 175 -1.69 7.69 5.37
C GLY A 175 -0.90 6.39 5.15
N ASP A 176 -0.41 5.80 6.23
CA ASP A 176 0.34 4.53 6.21
C ASP A 176 -0.55 3.29 6.47
N LEU A 177 -1.88 3.48 6.52
CA LEU A 177 -2.80 2.41 6.89
C LEU A 177 -2.90 1.33 5.79
N PRO A 178 -3.19 0.07 6.15
CA PRO A 178 -3.57 -0.95 5.19
C PRO A 178 -4.83 -0.54 4.42
N ILE A 179 -4.85 -0.80 3.11
CA ILE A 179 -5.95 -0.51 2.20
C ILE A 179 -6.68 -1.81 1.90
N VAL A 180 -7.96 -1.84 2.24
CA VAL A 180 -8.87 -2.96 2.00
C VAL A 180 -9.73 -2.61 0.78
N ALA A 181 -9.84 -3.51 -0.18
CA ALA A 181 -10.70 -3.34 -1.36
C ALA A 181 -11.23 -4.69 -1.84
N HIS A 182 -12.39 -4.69 -2.50
CA HIS A 182 -12.95 -5.90 -3.10
C HIS A 182 -12.43 -6.04 -4.52
N ASN A 183 -11.71 -7.14 -4.82
CA ASN A 183 -10.89 -7.23 -6.02
C ASN A 183 -9.83 -6.12 -6.05
N ALA A 184 -9.09 -6.00 -4.94
CA ALA A 184 -8.06 -4.98 -4.71
C ALA A 184 -7.06 -4.75 -5.87
N PRO A 185 -6.71 -5.73 -6.72
CA PRO A 185 -5.88 -5.45 -7.90
C PRO A 185 -6.43 -4.37 -8.84
N PHE A 186 -7.74 -4.15 -8.87
CA PHE A 186 -8.36 -3.08 -9.64
C PHE A 186 -8.05 -1.70 -9.05
N ASP A 187 -8.51 -1.45 -7.82
CA ASP A 187 -8.35 -0.15 -7.16
C ASP A 187 -6.88 0.22 -6.93
N ALA A 188 -6.04 -0.77 -6.59
CA ALA A 188 -4.61 -0.56 -6.40
C ALA A 188 -3.93 -0.01 -7.67
N LYS A 189 -4.32 -0.51 -8.84
CA LYS A 189 -3.78 -0.04 -10.12
C LYS A 189 -4.22 1.39 -10.40
N PHE A 190 -5.50 1.71 -10.20
CA PHE A 190 -6.01 3.07 -10.40
C PHE A 190 -5.38 4.08 -9.44
N LEU A 191 -5.26 3.73 -8.14
CA LEU A 191 -4.61 4.59 -7.14
C LEU A 191 -3.14 4.86 -7.51
N LYS A 192 -2.36 3.81 -7.75
CA LYS A 192 -0.93 3.93 -8.09
C LYS A 192 -0.71 4.71 -9.37
N TYR A 193 -1.54 4.48 -10.39
CA TYR A 193 -1.47 5.23 -11.63
C TYR A 193 -1.82 6.71 -11.40
N ALA A 194 -2.90 7.01 -10.68
CA ALA A 194 -3.26 8.39 -10.35
C ALA A 194 -2.11 9.12 -9.62
N VAL A 195 -1.47 8.45 -8.66
CA VAL A 195 -0.30 8.94 -7.90
C VAL A 195 0.88 9.23 -8.81
N LEU A 196 1.33 8.24 -9.59
CA LEU A 196 2.49 8.39 -10.47
C LEU A 196 2.30 9.48 -11.54
N TYR A 197 1.09 9.62 -12.07
CA TYR A 197 0.83 10.58 -13.15
C TYR A 197 0.63 12.01 -12.65
N ASN A 198 0.03 12.20 -11.47
CA ASN A 198 -0.23 13.54 -10.92
C ASN A 198 0.87 14.05 -9.99
N LEU A 199 1.63 13.15 -9.33
CA LEU A 199 2.65 13.50 -8.33
C LEU A 199 4.08 13.15 -8.77
N GLY A 200 4.25 12.43 -9.87
CA GLY A 200 5.56 12.17 -10.50
C GLY A 200 6.29 10.92 -10.02
N GLU A 201 5.87 10.29 -8.93
CA GLU A 201 6.46 9.06 -8.37
C GLU A 201 5.40 8.18 -7.70
N ASP A 202 5.53 6.85 -7.79
CA ASP A 202 4.68 5.90 -7.04
C ASP A 202 5.12 5.80 -5.58
N MET A 203 4.50 6.60 -4.73
CA MET A 203 4.73 6.62 -3.28
C MET A 203 3.84 5.65 -2.47
N ILE A 204 3.01 4.83 -3.13
CA ILE A 204 2.09 3.93 -2.43
C ILE A 204 2.81 2.64 -2.02
N THR A 205 3.14 2.56 -0.74
CA THR A 205 3.81 1.41 -0.10
C THR A 205 2.89 0.61 0.83
N ASN A 206 1.65 1.07 1.00
CA ASN A 206 0.63 0.48 1.84
C ASN A 206 0.39 -1.00 1.52
N LYS A 207 0.01 -1.77 2.54
CA LYS A 207 -0.46 -3.14 2.37
C LYS A 207 -1.86 -3.12 1.77
N PHE A 208 -2.09 -3.91 0.73
CA PHE A 208 -3.41 -4.13 0.13
C PHE A 208 -4.00 -5.45 0.61
N ILE A 209 -5.24 -5.42 1.09
CA ILE A 209 -6.03 -6.60 1.41
C ILE A 209 -7.15 -6.74 0.38
N ASP A 210 -7.19 -7.90 -0.26
CA ASP A 210 -8.22 -8.25 -1.23
C ASP A 210 -9.34 -9.03 -0.56
N THR A 211 -10.51 -8.41 -0.42
CA THR A 211 -11.64 -9.05 0.25
C THR A 211 -12.23 -10.22 -0.53
N VAL A 212 -11.92 -10.40 -1.82
CA VAL A 212 -12.31 -11.63 -2.55
C VAL A 212 -11.56 -12.83 -1.98
N LYS A 213 -10.25 -12.69 -1.70
CA LYS A 213 -9.44 -13.76 -1.09
C LYS A 213 -9.86 -14.04 0.34
N VAL A 214 -10.21 -12.99 1.07
CA VAL A 214 -10.72 -13.09 2.43
C VAL A 214 -12.08 -13.78 2.46
N ALA A 215 -13.02 -13.34 1.63
CA ALA A 215 -14.37 -13.90 1.52
C ALA A 215 -14.34 -15.39 1.16
N ARG A 216 -13.43 -15.84 0.29
CA ARG A 216 -13.23 -17.27 0.00
C ARG A 216 -12.89 -18.10 1.23
N LYS A 217 -12.21 -17.51 2.22
CA LYS A 217 -11.86 -18.20 3.47
C LYS A 217 -13.04 -18.23 4.45
N ILE A 218 -13.73 -17.11 4.61
CA ILE A 218 -14.76 -16.96 5.66
C ILE A 218 -16.17 -17.36 5.18
N TYR A 219 -16.42 -17.34 3.87
CA TYR A 219 -17.67 -17.72 3.22
C TYR A 219 -17.43 -18.78 2.13
N PRO A 220 -16.88 -19.96 2.47
CA PRO A 220 -16.42 -20.94 1.47
C PRO A 220 -17.56 -21.56 0.64
N ASN A 221 -18.79 -21.54 1.15
CA ASN A 221 -19.94 -22.21 0.52
C ASN A 221 -20.73 -21.31 -0.44
N LEU A 222 -20.32 -20.05 -0.63
CA LEU A 222 -20.99 -19.17 -1.59
C LEU A 222 -20.70 -19.61 -3.03
N PRO A 223 -21.69 -19.52 -3.94
CA PRO A 223 -21.51 -19.94 -5.34
C PRO A 223 -20.44 -19.11 -6.06
N ASN A 224 -20.26 -17.86 -5.62
CA ASN A 224 -19.16 -17.00 -6.00
C ASN A 224 -18.97 -15.92 -4.93
N HIS A 225 -17.86 -15.18 -5.03
CA HIS A 225 -17.50 -14.13 -4.07
C HIS A 225 -17.58 -12.74 -4.70
N LYS A 226 -18.50 -12.52 -5.64
CA LYS A 226 -18.83 -11.17 -6.11
C LYS A 226 -19.53 -10.41 -4.98
N LEU A 227 -19.31 -9.12 -4.92
CA LEU A 227 -19.97 -8.21 -3.98
C LEU A 227 -21.49 -8.40 -3.94
N THR A 228 -22.16 -8.55 -5.09
CA THR A 228 -23.61 -8.78 -5.18
C THR A 228 -24.06 -10.05 -4.44
N THR A 229 -23.38 -11.18 -4.66
CA THR A 229 -23.70 -12.45 -3.99
C THR A 229 -23.44 -12.38 -2.48
N ILE A 230 -22.40 -11.67 -2.06
CA ILE A 230 -22.10 -11.50 -0.64
C ILE A 230 -23.11 -10.55 0.02
N LYS A 231 -23.56 -9.48 -0.68
CA LYS A 231 -24.62 -8.59 -0.21
C LYS A 231 -25.90 -9.35 0.11
N GLU A 232 -26.34 -10.19 -0.83
CA GLU A 232 -27.51 -11.05 -0.67
C GLU A 232 -27.34 -12.01 0.52
N TYR A 233 -26.16 -12.63 0.65
CA TYR A 233 -25.88 -13.55 1.75
C TYR A 233 -25.90 -12.88 3.13
N LEU A 234 -25.38 -11.65 3.23
CA LEU A 234 -25.32 -10.91 4.49
C LEU A 234 -26.64 -10.18 4.84
N ASP A 235 -27.67 -10.31 4.01
CA ASP A 235 -28.95 -9.59 4.12
C ASP A 235 -28.75 -8.06 4.26
N ILE A 236 -27.73 -7.53 3.58
CA ILE A 236 -27.40 -6.11 3.60
C ILE A 236 -28.22 -5.42 2.51
N ASN A 237 -29.40 -4.95 2.90
CA ASN A 237 -30.34 -4.26 2.03
C ASN A 237 -29.95 -2.77 1.89
N LEU A 238 -28.88 -2.51 1.13
CA LEU A 238 -28.45 -1.15 0.81
C LEU A 238 -29.14 -0.70 -0.49
N ASN A 239 -29.94 0.36 -0.39
CA ASN A 239 -30.81 0.84 -1.46
C ASN A 239 -30.05 1.52 -2.63
N SER A 240 -28.71 1.58 -2.64
CA SER A 240 -27.95 2.17 -3.75
C SER A 240 -26.83 1.26 -4.27
N HIS A 241 -26.77 1.06 -5.58
CA HIS A 241 -25.67 0.34 -6.25
C HIS A 241 -24.43 1.25 -6.44
N ARG A 242 -24.04 2.02 -5.42
CA ARG A 242 -22.93 3.00 -5.54
C ARG A 242 -21.71 2.60 -4.72
N ALA A 243 -20.56 3.18 -5.08
CA ALA A 243 -19.25 2.96 -4.45
C ALA A 243 -19.29 2.93 -2.91
N HIS A 244 -20.08 3.82 -2.29
CA HIS A 244 -20.22 3.85 -0.83
C HIS A 244 -20.79 2.57 -0.22
N ASP A 245 -21.84 2.03 -0.84
CA ASP A 245 -22.51 0.82 -0.36
C ASP A 245 -21.63 -0.41 -0.60
N ASP A 246 -20.88 -0.42 -1.70
CA ASP A 246 -19.82 -1.42 -1.93
C ASP A 246 -18.68 -1.30 -0.92
N THR A 247 -18.30 -0.08 -0.52
CA THR A 247 -17.29 0.14 0.51
C THR A 247 -17.75 -0.36 1.89
N LEU A 248 -19.02 -0.14 2.25
CA LEU A 248 -19.60 -0.64 3.50
C LEU A 248 -19.61 -2.16 3.56
N VAL A 249 -20.01 -2.82 2.46
CA VAL A 249 -20.03 -4.29 2.40
C VAL A 249 -18.62 -4.85 2.40
N THR A 250 -17.70 -4.21 1.69
CA THR A 250 -16.27 -4.55 1.73
C THR A 250 -15.70 -4.43 3.14
N ALA A 251 -16.08 -3.37 3.88
CA ALA A 251 -15.72 -3.21 5.28
C ALA A 251 -16.29 -4.35 6.13
N GLN A 252 -17.56 -4.69 5.96
CA GLN A 252 -18.22 -5.77 6.69
C GLN A 252 -17.52 -7.12 6.49
N ILE A 253 -17.20 -7.48 5.24
CA ILE A 253 -16.43 -8.69 4.93
C ILE A 253 -15.11 -8.72 5.70
N TYR A 254 -14.38 -7.60 5.75
CA TYR A 254 -13.10 -7.54 6.44
C TYR A 254 -13.24 -7.55 7.97
N LEU A 255 -14.29 -6.93 8.52
CA LEU A 255 -14.60 -7.00 9.96
C LEU A 255 -14.91 -8.44 10.38
N ASP A 256 -15.66 -9.19 9.57
CA ASP A 256 -15.94 -10.59 9.85
C ASP A 256 -14.69 -11.46 9.72
N TYR A 257 -13.78 -11.11 8.82
CA TYR A 257 -12.46 -11.73 8.77
C TYR A 257 -11.61 -11.45 10.00
N ILE A 258 -11.57 -10.22 10.52
CA ILE A 258 -10.85 -9.91 11.76
C ILE A 258 -11.40 -10.76 12.92
N LYS A 259 -12.73 -10.92 13.01
CA LYS A 259 -13.37 -11.80 14.01
C LYS A 259 -12.95 -13.26 13.77
N PHE A 260 -13.07 -13.75 12.54
CA PHE A 260 -12.70 -15.10 12.16
C PHE A 260 -11.23 -15.42 12.52
N ASP A 261 -10.30 -14.52 12.17
CA ASP A 261 -8.86 -14.64 12.46
C ASP A 261 -8.59 -14.72 13.97
N LYS A 262 -9.37 -13.98 14.78
CA LYS A 262 -9.32 -14.04 16.24
C LYS A 262 -9.91 -15.35 16.80
N THR A 263 -10.87 -15.98 16.11
CA THR A 263 -11.50 -17.24 16.53
C THR A 263 -10.77 -18.50 16.08
N LEU A 264 -9.93 -18.41 15.05
CA LEU A 264 -9.07 -19.52 14.68
C LEU A 264 -8.27 -19.90 15.94
N PRO A 265 -8.19 -21.20 16.31
CA PRO A 265 -7.18 -21.60 17.26
C PRO A 265 -5.90 -21.00 16.70
N LYS A 266 -5.19 -20.22 17.51
CA LYS A 266 -3.84 -19.85 17.16
C LYS A 266 -3.17 -21.21 16.96
N GLN A 267 -3.10 -21.69 15.71
CA GLN A 267 -1.91 -22.37 15.26
C GLN A 267 -0.85 -21.51 15.86
N LYS A 268 0.01 -22.09 16.70
CA LYS A 268 1.24 -21.40 17.03
C LYS A 268 1.73 -20.96 15.65
N LYS A 269 1.57 -19.67 15.30
CA LYS A 269 2.55 -19.00 14.49
C LYS A 269 3.78 -19.48 15.19
N GLU A 270 4.58 -20.33 14.53
CA GLU A 270 5.92 -20.56 15.02
C GLU A 270 6.36 -19.19 15.50
N PRO A 271 6.62 -19.03 16.82
CA PRO A 271 6.88 -17.71 17.38
C PRO A 271 7.82 -17.08 16.38
N SER A 272 7.44 -15.93 15.80
CA SER A 272 8.24 -15.27 14.75
C SER A 272 9.67 -15.49 15.16
N LYS A 273 10.41 -16.34 14.41
CA LYS A 273 11.61 -17.03 14.94
C LYS A 273 12.35 -16.01 15.79
N PRO A 274 12.62 -16.31 17.08
CA PRO A 274 13.15 -15.33 18.02
C PRO A 274 14.21 -14.55 17.26
N LYS A 275 14.06 -13.22 17.19
CA LYS A 275 14.95 -12.38 16.39
C LYS A 275 16.36 -12.85 16.71
N ILE A 276 17.01 -13.48 15.74
CA ILE A 276 18.39 -13.94 15.89
C ILE A 276 19.15 -12.64 16.15
N GLU A 277 19.65 -12.50 17.38
CA GLU A 277 20.33 -11.27 17.78
C GLU A 277 21.54 -11.10 16.85
N PRO A 278 21.93 -9.86 16.49
CA PRO A 278 23.08 -9.62 15.63
C PRO A 278 24.35 -10.37 16.08
N SER A 279 24.52 -10.54 17.39
CA SER A 279 25.59 -11.33 18.03
C SER A 279 25.59 -12.80 17.60
N SER A 280 24.44 -13.43 17.43
CA SER A 280 24.36 -14.84 17.00
C SER A 280 24.65 -15.07 15.51
N PHE A 281 24.76 -14.02 14.70
CA PHE A 281 25.24 -14.17 13.32
C PHE A 281 26.76 -14.17 13.21
N SER A 282 27.52 -13.73 14.23
CA SER A 282 28.99 -13.63 14.11
C SER A 282 29.66 -15.00 13.95
N GLU A 283 29.01 -16.06 14.43
CA GLU A 283 29.52 -17.43 14.39
C GLU A 283 29.13 -18.18 13.09
N LEU A 284 28.29 -17.59 12.24
CA LEU A 284 27.88 -18.22 10.98
C LEU A 284 28.96 -18.06 9.92
N ASP A 285 29.41 -19.19 9.38
CA ASP A 285 30.24 -19.25 8.18
C ASP A 285 29.58 -20.11 7.10
N PHE A 286 29.81 -19.73 5.85
CA PHE A 286 29.21 -20.34 4.66
C PHE A 286 30.32 -20.70 3.68
N PRO A 287 31.05 -21.81 3.93
CA PRO A 287 32.10 -22.28 3.03
C PRO A 287 31.50 -22.69 1.67
N PRO A 288 32.28 -22.64 0.58
CA PRO A 288 31.85 -23.10 -0.74
C PRO A 288 31.33 -24.54 -0.72
N MET A 289 30.43 -24.87 -1.63
CA MET A 289 29.88 -26.22 -1.77
C MET A 289 30.98 -27.25 -2.08
N PHE A 290 30.95 -28.41 -1.40
CA PHE A 290 31.82 -29.53 -1.71
C PHE A 290 31.25 -30.37 -2.86
N GLN A 291 32.12 -30.91 -3.73
CA GLN A 291 31.72 -31.68 -4.93
C GLN A 291 30.85 -32.92 -4.63
N ASN A 292 30.85 -33.42 -3.39
CA ASN A 292 30.14 -34.64 -3.00
C ASN A 292 28.80 -34.39 -2.29
N GLU A 293 28.33 -33.14 -2.20
CA GLU A 293 27.00 -32.87 -1.64
C GLU A 293 25.88 -33.41 -2.53
N LYS A 294 24.82 -33.93 -1.90
CA LYS A 294 23.63 -34.43 -2.61
C LYS A 294 23.01 -33.26 -3.41
N PRO A 295 22.66 -33.45 -4.69
CA PRO A 295 22.02 -32.40 -5.47
C PRO A 295 20.79 -31.81 -4.78
N GLY A 296 20.71 -30.48 -4.70
CA GLY A 296 19.68 -29.74 -3.97
C GLY A 296 19.99 -29.48 -2.50
N TYR A 297 21.10 -29.97 -1.97
CA TYR A 297 21.46 -29.85 -0.56
C TYR A 297 22.72 -28.99 -0.39
N TYR A 298 22.75 -28.27 0.72
CA TYR A 298 23.93 -27.55 1.21
C TYR A 298 24.07 -27.84 2.70
N GLN A 299 25.25 -28.27 3.16
CA GLN A 299 25.50 -28.62 4.57
C GLN A 299 24.44 -29.57 5.18
N GLY A 300 24.00 -30.56 4.39
CA GLY A 300 23.04 -31.58 4.83
C GLY A 300 21.57 -31.15 4.88
N LYS A 301 21.23 -29.91 4.52
CA LYS A 301 19.84 -29.41 4.43
C LYS A 301 19.48 -29.07 2.99
N HIS A 302 18.20 -29.18 2.64
CA HIS A 302 17.75 -28.82 1.30
C HIS A 302 17.78 -27.29 1.15
N TYR A 303 18.06 -26.77 -0.06
CA TYR A 303 18.21 -25.32 -0.25
C TYR A 303 16.97 -24.51 0.18
N THR A 304 15.78 -25.11 0.16
CA THR A 304 14.52 -24.49 0.62
C THR A 304 14.51 -24.20 2.10
N ASP A 305 15.26 -24.95 2.91
CA ASP A 305 15.30 -24.83 4.36
C ASP A 305 16.03 -23.55 4.82
N TYR A 306 16.80 -22.93 3.91
CA TYR A 306 17.58 -21.72 4.16
C TYR A 306 16.83 -20.42 3.83
N VAL A 307 15.61 -20.50 3.26
CA VAL A 307 14.84 -19.31 2.83
C VAL A 307 14.63 -18.33 3.98
N ASP A 308 14.32 -18.83 5.18
CA ASP A 308 14.11 -17.98 6.35
C ASP A 308 15.42 -17.35 6.85
N LEU A 309 16.51 -18.11 6.87
CA LEU A 309 17.82 -17.61 7.28
C LEU A 309 18.30 -16.49 6.36
N VAL A 310 18.10 -16.63 5.04
CA VAL A 310 18.39 -15.56 4.07
C VAL A 310 17.56 -14.31 4.38
N LYS A 311 16.26 -14.46 4.68
CA LYS A 311 15.40 -13.31 5.03
C LYS A 311 15.87 -12.65 6.33
N GLU A 312 16.30 -13.42 7.32
CA GLU A 312 16.79 -12.93 8.60
C GLU A 312 18.10 -12.15 8.45
N LEU A 313 19.09 -12.70 7.76
CA LEU A 313 20.36 -12.02 7.46
C LEU A 313 20.12 -10.68 6.74
N LYS A 314 19.24 -10.67 5.73
CA LYS A 314 18.88 -9.45 4.99
C LYS A 314 18.16 -8.40 5.84
N ARG A 315 17.32 -8.81 6.81
CA ARG A 315 16.65 -7.90 7.75
C ARG A 315 17.64 -7.34 8.78
N ALA A 316 18.61 -8.15 9.18
CA ALA A 316 19.68 -7.74 10.10
C ALA A 316 20.73 -6.82 9.46
N GLY A 317 20.72 -6.69 8.12
CA GLY A 317 21.72 -5.90 7.38
C GLY A 317 23.03 -6.66 7.11
N GLU A 318 23.08 -7.96 7.43
CA GLU A 318 24.21 -8.86 7.22
C GLU A 318 24.29 -9.30 5.74
N TYR A 319 24.44 -8.33 4.83
CA TYR A 319 24.37 -8.57 3.39
C TYR A 319 25.51 -9.46 2.86
N ASP A 320 26.71 -9.36 3.42
CA ASP A 320 27.86 -10.18 3.00
C ASP A 320 27.64 -11.67 3.33
N LYS A 321 27.03 -11.95 4.49
CA LYS A 321 26.64 -13.32 4.89
C LYS A 321 25.51 -13.85 4.04
N ALA A 322 24.50 -13.00 3.79
CA ALA A 322 23.39 -13.36 2.91
C ALA A 322 23.88 -13.68 1.49
N GLU A 323 24.83 -12.91 0.96
CA GLU A 323 25.49 -13.13 -0.33
C GLU A 323 26.19 -14.50 -0.37
N LYS A 324 27.08 -14.78 0.60
CA LYS A 324 27.81 -16.07 0.66
C LYS A 324 26.87 -17.28 0.71
N LEU A 325 25.86 -17.23 1.59
CA LEU A 325 24.86 -18.28 1.68
C LEU A 325 24.09 -18.44 0.36
N LEU A 326 23.61 -17.34 -0.21
CA LEU A 326 22.83 -17.39 -1.46
C LEU A 326 23.63 -17.96 -2.64
N LEU A 327 24.94 -17.69 -2.74
CA LEU A 327 25.80 -18.28 -3.76
C LEU A 327 25.85 -19.81 -3.63
N CYS A 328 26.00 -20.33 -2.41
CA CYS A 328 25.95 -21.77 -2.16
C CYS A 328 24.57 -22.36 -2.49
N LEU A 329 23.49 -21.65 -2.17
CA LEU A 329 22.13 -22.11 -2.50
C LEU A 329 21.86 -22.09 -4.02
N VAL A 330 22.44 -21.15 -4.77
CA VAL A 330 22.37 -21.16 -6.24
C VAL A 330 23.02 -22.43 -6.80
N GLU A 331 24.19 -22.81 -6.28
CA GLU A 331 24.85 -24.07 -6.66
C GLU A 331 23.99 -25.30 -6.33
N ALA A 332 23.36 -25.31 -5.16
CA ALA A 332 22.44 -26.37 -4.75
C ALA A 332 21.26 -26.50 -5.72
N VAL A 333 20.61 -25.38 -6.07
CA VAL A 333 19.47 -25.33 -6.98
C VAL A 333 19.87 -25.78 -8.39
N GLU A 334 21.02 -25.33 -8.89
CA GLU A 334 21.53 -25.72 -10.21
C GLU A 334 21.87 -27.22 -10.26
N SER A 335 22.46 -27.77 -9.18
CA SER A 335 22.79 -29.19 -9.12
C SER A 335 21.53 -30.07 -9.15
N GLU A 336 20.48 -29.71 -8.41
CA GLU A 336 19.18 -30.40 -8.45
C GLU A 336 18.54 -30.27 -9.83
N SER A 337 18.49 -29.06 -10.37
CA SER A 337 17.94 -28.79 -11.71
C SER A 337 18.62 -29.63 -12.80
N LYS A 338 19.95 -29.77 -12.75
CA LYS A 338 20.71 -30.63 -13.68
C LYS A 338 20.34 -32.11 -13.52
N LYS A 339 20.20 -32.60 -12.30
CA LYS A 339 19.86 -34.00 -12.02
C LYS A 339 18.43 -34.35 -12.43
N GLU A 340 17.47 -33.52 -12.04
CA GLU A 340 16.04 -33.76 -12.26
C GLU A 340 15.55 -33.25 -13.63
N ASN A 341 16.42 -32.58 -14.38
CA ASN A 341 16.15 -32.00 -15.69
C ASN A 341 15.01 -30.96 -15.68
N TRP A 342 14.83 -30.27 -14.55
CA TRP A 342 13.83 -29.21 -14.34
C TRP A 342 14.45 -27.83 -14.47
N GLY A 343 13.62 -26.79 -14.52
CA GLY A 343 14.13 -25.41 -14.52
C GLY A 343 14.50 -24.93 -13.10
N VAL A 344 15.49 -24.05 -13.01
CA VAL A 344 15.95 -23.50 -11.72
C VAL A 344 14.92 -22.55 -11.09
N ALA A 345 14.85 -22.55 -9.76
CA ALA A 345 14.04 -21.59 -9.02
C ALA A 345 14.66 -20.17 -9.10
N PRO A 346 13.93 -19.15 -9.58
CA PRO A 346 14.48 -17.80 -9.81
C PRO A 346 14.77 -17.01 -8.52
N TRP A 347 14.18 -17.41 -7.39
CA TRP A 347 14.17 -16.63 -6.15
C TRP A 347 15.59 -16.33 -5.63
N TYR A 348 16.51 -17.29 -5.68
CA TYR A 348 17.88 -17.15 -5.16
C TYR A 348 18.70 -16.13 -5.97
N TYR A 349 18.59 -16.20 -7.30
CA TYR A 349 19.18 -15.23 -8.23
C TYR A 349 18.61 -13.83 -8.01
N GLU A 350 17.29 -13.72 -7.82
CA GLU A 350 16.61 -12.45 -7.54
C GLU A 350 17.11 -11.83 -6.23
N GLN A 351 17.28 -12.63 -5.17
CA GLN A 351 17.79 -12.13 -3.90
C GLN A 351 19.23 -11.61 -4.01
N LEU A 352 20.11 -12.30 -4.74
CA LEU A 352 21.48 -11.85 -5.02
C LEU A 352 21.49 -10.55 -5.82
N ALA A 353 20.70 -10.47 -6.91
CA ALA A 353 20.58 -9.25 -7.70
C ALA A 353 20.12 -8.04 -6.84
N ILE A 354 19.18 -8.25 -5.91
CA ILE A 354 18.75 -7.22 -4.95
C ILE A 354 19.89 -6.78 -4.02
N ILE A 355 20.69 -7.73 -3.52
CA ILE A 355 21.83 -7.44 -2.63
C ILE A 355 22.89 -6.63 -3.39
N TYR A 356 23.30 -7.09 -4.57
CA TYR A 356 24.28 -6.42 -5.41
C TYR A 356 23.86 -5.00 -5.80
N ARG A 357 22.57 -4.81 -6.11
CA ARG A 357 22.01 -3.48 -6.35
C ARG A 357 22.16 -2.56 -5.15
N LYS A 358 21.87 -3.04 -3.94
CA LYS A 358 22.00 -2.28 -2.69
C LYS A 358 23.46 -1.92 -2.38
N GLN A 359 24.38 -2.83 -2.67
CA GLN A 359 25.83 -2.60 -2.55
C GLN A 359 26.39 -1.74 -3.71
N LYS A 360 25.55 -1.33 -4.68
CA LYS A 360 25.96 -0.63 -5.92
C LYS A 360 26.98 -1.40 -6.76
N ASN A 361 27.00 -2.73 -6.66
CA ASN A 361 27.87 -3.60 -7.45
C ASN A 361 27.14 -4.09 -8.71
N LEU A 362 27.11 -3.25 -9.74
CA LEU A 362 26.39 -3.55 -10.99
C LEU A 362 27.00 -4.72 -11.76
N SER A 363 28.33 -4.91 -11.68
CA SER A 363 29.01 -6.02 -12.35
C SER A 363 28.54 -7.37 -11.80
N LYS A 364 28.50 -7.53 -10.47
CA LYS A 364 27.95 -8.75 -9.84
C LYS A 364 26.45 -8.92 -10.08
N GLU A 365 25.68 -7.81 -10.15
CA GLU A 365 24.26 -7.85 -10.50
C GLU A 365 24.05 -8.42 -11.91
N ILE A 366 24.86 -8.03 -12.89
CA ILE A 366 24.81 -8.58 -14.25
C ILE A 366 25.22 -10.05 -14.25
N GLU A 367 26.36 -10.38 -13.63
CA GLU A 367 26.90 -11.74 -13.62
C GLU A 367 25.86 -12.77 -13.13
N ILE A 368 25.14 -12.46 -12.05
CA ILE A 368 24.14 -13.39 -11.51
C ILE A 368 22.88 -13.46 -12.38
N LEU A 369 22.49 -12.38 -13.04
CA LEU A 369 21.35 -12.34 -13.94
C LEU A 369 21.65 -13.07 -15.26
N GLU A 370 22.88 -12.97 -15.77
CA GLU A 370 23.39 -13.76 -16.91
C GLU A 370 23.50 -15.25 -16.54
N ARG A 371 24.04 -15.56 -15.35
CA ARG A 371 24.07 -16.93 -14.85
C ARG A 371 22.66 -17.54 -14.80
N TYR A 372 21.66 -16.77 -14.34
CA TYR A 372 20.27 -17.20 -14.41
C TYR A 372 19.81 -17.39 -15.86
N SER A 373 20.05 -16.42 -16.76
CA SER A 373 19.53 -16.44 -18.13
C SER A 373 19.93 -17.71 -18.90
N GLN A 374 21.13 -18.23 -18.62
CA GLN A 374 21.68 -19.46 -19.20
C GLN A 374 21.07 -20.76 -18.65
N GLN A 375 20.34 -20.72 -17.53
CA GLN A 375 19.72 -21.91 -16.94
C GLN A 375 18.44 -22.34 -17.68
N LYS A 376 18.18 -23.65 -17.67
CA LYS A 376 16.91 -24.22 -18.14
C LYS A 376 15.75 -23.57 -17.37
N LYS A 377 14.72 -23.12 -18.10
CA LYS A 377 13.52 -22.50 -17.53
C LYS A 377 12.47 -23.57 -17.26
N GLY A 378 11.70 -23.40 -16.18
CA GLY A 378 10.58 -24.28 -15.89
C GLY A 378 9.46 -24.11 -16.93
N PRO A 379 8.41 -24.97 -16.90
CA PRO A 379 7.29 -24.93 -17.86
C PRO A 379 6.48 -23.61 -17.85
N GLY A 380 6.75 -22.69 -16.91
CA GLY A 380 6.20 -21.33 -16.89
C GLY A 380 7.02 -20.27 -17.65
N GLY A 381 8.10 -20.65 -18.35
CA GLY A 381 8.97 -19.72 -19.08
C GLY A 381 9.97 -18.97 -18.18
N PRO A 382 10.82 -18.09 -18.75
CA PRO A 382 11.73 -17.26 -17.96
C PRO A 382 10.94 -16.31 -17.06
N ASN A 383 11.46 -15.97 -15.89
CA ASN A 383 10.88 -14.86 -15.10
C ASN A 383 11.15 -13.54 -15.85
N PRO A 384 10.15 -12.91 -16.49
CA PRO A 384 10.38 -11.76 -17.38
C PRO A 384 11.00 -10.59 -16.62
N LYS A 385 10.69 -10.46 -15.32
CA LYS A 385 11.25 -9.42 -14.44
C LYS A 385 12.76 -9.49 -14.27
N LEU A 386 13.37 -10.69 -14.34
CA LEU A 386 14.84 -10.83 -14.22
C LEU A 386 15.54 -10.54 -15.54
N LEU A 387 14.92 -10.88 -16.68
CA LEU A 387 15.46 -10.58 -18.01
C LEU A 387 15.37 -9.09 -18.34
N GLU A 388 14.22 -8.47 -18.08
CA GLU A 388 14.03 -7.01 -18.21
C GLU A 388 15.02 -6.25 -17.31
N ARG A 389 15.29 -6.79 -16.11
CA ARG A 389 16.29 -6.23 -15.19
C ARG A 389 17.71 -6.33 -15.74
N LEU A 390 18.08 -7.46 -16.35
CA LEU A 390 19.39 -7.63 -17.00
C LEU A 390 19.59 -6.59 -18.11
N GLU A 391 18.62 -6.47 -19.01
CA GLU A 391 18.63 -5.50 -20.11
C GLU A 391 18.71 -4.05 -19.60
N SER A 392 18.02 -3.74 -18.49
CA SER A 392 18.06 -2.41 -17.86
C SER A 392 19.43 -2.10 -17.24
N VAL A 393 20.10 -3.10 -16.64
CA VAL A 393 21.39 -2.91 -15.99
C VAL A 393 22.53 -2.85 -17.01
N GLN A 394 22.50 -3.69 -18.07
CA GLN A 394 23.47 -3.64 -19.18
C GLN A 394 23.45 -2.28 -19.89
N ARG A 395 22.26 -1.75 -20.23
CA ARG A 395 22.13 -0.39 -20.81
C ARG A 395 22.72 0.72 -19.92
N LYS A 396 22.69 0.57 -18.59
CA LYS A 396 23.27 1.56 -17.67
C LYS A 396 24.80 1.52 -17.62
N LEU A 397 25.42 0.37 -17.93
CA LEU A 397 26.88 0.28 -18.06
C LEU A 397 27.38 0.79 -19.42
N GLU A 398 26.57 0.72 -20.47
CA GLU A 398 26.93 1.27 -21.79
C GLU A 398 26.87 2.80 -21.86
N ILE A 399 26.16 3.44 -20.91
CA ILE A 399 25.95 4.90 -20.84
C ILE A 399 26.94 5.59 -19.88
N ASN A 400 27.65 4.85 -19.02
CA ASN A 400 28.70 5.36 -18.12
C ASN A 400 30.08 4.92 -18.58
#